data_AF-A0A2E7E7A7-F1
#
_entry.id   AF-A0A2E7E7A7-F1
#
_cell.length_a   1.000
_cell.length_b   1.000
_cell.length_c   1.000
_cell.angle_alpha   90.00
_cell.angle_beta   90.00
_cell.angle_gamma   90.00
#
_symmetry.space_group_name_H-M   'P 1'
#
loop_
_entity.id
_entity.type
_entity.pdbx_description
1 polymer ?
#
loop_
_entity_poly.entity_id
_entity_poly.type
_entity_poly.pdbx_seq_one_letter_code
_entity_poly.pdbx_strand_id
1 'polypeptide(L)'
;MPWFINAFFAIYIGFALFLLLRTLWLASSSERIDTYLRESKKGQKWLEQYGYDKSLAMFKKIGIPVGIIAPILFIGVGIGMYMLIYQAISSGQAQF
;
A
#
# COMPACT_ATOMS: atom_id res chain seq x y z
N MET A 1 -14.01 22.28 1.46
CA MET A 1 -12.75 21.73 2.00
C MET A 1 -11.61 22.64 1.58
N PRO A 2 -10.70 23.04 2.48
CA PRO A 2 -9.48 23.73 2.11
C PRO A 2 -8.66 22.94 1.07
N TRP A 3 -8.04 23.63 0.13
CA TRP A 3 -7.35 23.01 -1.01
C TRP A 3 -6.19 22.09 -0.58
N PHE A 4 -5.48 22.45 0.50
CA PHE A 4 -4.37 21.66 1.03
C PHE A 4 -4.84 20.31 1.61
N ILE A 5 -6.05 20.24 2.17
CA ILE A 5 -6.62 18.98 2.66
C ILE A 5 -6.93 18.05 1.48
N ASN A 6 -7.53 18.59 0.42
CA ASN A 6 -7.78 17.81 -0.80
C ASN A 6 -6.49 17.29 -1.42
N ALA A 7 -5.45 18.13 -1.50
CA ALA A 7 -4.14 17.74 -2.01
C ALA A 7 -3.51 16.62 -1.16
N PHE A 8 -3.56 16.73 0.17
CA PHE A 8 -3.07 15.70 1.08
C PHE A 8 -3.77 14.36 0.85
N PHE A 9 -5.11 14.33 0.82
CA PHE A 9 -5.85 13.08 0.62
C PHE A 9 -5.66 12.51 -0.78
N ALA A 10 -5.54 13.35 -1.82
CA ALA A 10 -5.22 12.89 -3.16
C ALA A 10 -3.85 12.19 -3.22
N ILE A 11 -2.82 12.77 -2.60
CA ILE A 11 -1.48 12.17 -2.51
C ILE A 11 -1.52 10.88 -1.68
N TYR A 12 -2.21 10.90 -0.54
CA TYR A 12 -2.35 9.75 0.35
C TYR A 12 -3.02 8.55 -0.34
N ILE A 13 -4.17 8.77 -0.99
CA ILE A 13 -4.87 7.72 -1.73
C ILE A 13 -4.06 7.30 -2.97
N GLY A 14 -3.48 8.25 -3.69
CA GLY A 14 -2.61 7.98 -4.84
C GLY A 14 -1.42 7.09 -4.49
N PHE A 15 -0.79 7.33 -3.33
CA PHE A 15 0.29 6.49 -2.84
C PHE A 15 -0.18 5.06 -2.51
N ALA A 16 -1.33 4.92 -1.86
CA ALA A 16 -1.91 3.60 -1.58
C ALA A 16 -2.23 2.84 -2.87
N LEU A 17 -2.85 3.51 -3.86
CA LEU A 17 -3.13 2.92 -5.17
C LEU A 17 -1.85 2.51 -5.91
N PHE A 18 -0.79 3.33 -5.85
CA PHE A 18 0.51 2.99 -6.43
C PHE A 18 1.09 1.72 -5.80
N LEU A 19 1.03 1.58 -4.47
CA LEU A 19 1.49 0.36 -3.78
C LEU A 19 0.66 -0.87 -4.15
N LEU A 20 -0.65 -0.71 -4.27
CA LEU A 20 -1.55 -1.78 -4.70
C LEU A 20 -1.21 -2.25 -6.12
N LEU A 21 -1.11 -1.31 -7.08
CA LEU A 21 -0.76 -1.61 -8.47
C LEU A 21 0.60 -2.27 -8.58
N ARG A 22 1.61 -1.78 -7.83
CA ARG A 22 2.93 -2.40 -7.78
C ARG A 22 2.85 -3.84 -7.27
N THR A 23 2.07 -4.10 -6.22
CA THR A 23 1.94 -5.44 -5.65
C THR A 23 1.23 -6.38 -6.62
N LEU A 24 0.17 -5.90 -7.29
CA LEU A 24 -0.53 -6.67 -8.33
C LEU A 24 0.38 -6.94 -9.54
N TRP A 25 1.21 -5.98 -9.94
CA TRP A 25 2.18 -6.12 -11.01
C TRP A 25 3.27 -7.15 -10.68
N LEU A 26 3.71 -7.19 -9.42
CA LEU A 26 4.62 -8.24 -8.94
C LEU A 26 3.94 -9.61 -8.90
N ALA A 27 2.68 -9.66 -8.45
CA ALA A 27 1.90 -10.89 -8.38
C ALA A 27 1.49 -11.44 -9.76
N SER A 28 1.60 -10.65 -10.83
CA SER A 28 1.11 -11.03 -12.16
C SER A 28 1.93 -12.13 -12.84
N SER A 29 3.17 -12.37 -12.41
CA SER A 29 4.02 -13.45 -12.95
C SER A 29 4.98 -13.96 -11.89
N SER A 30 5.22 -15.28 -11.88
CA SER A 30 6.22 -15.89 -11.00
C SER A 30 7.63 -15.41 -11.32
N GLU A 31 7.92 -15.04 -12.57
CA GLU A 31 9.21 -14.49 -12.98
C GLU A 31 9.48 -13.14 -12.29
N ARG A 32 8.46 -12.27 -12.19
CA ARG A 32 8.60 -10.97 -11.52
C ARG A 32 8.82 -11.08 -10.02
N ILE A 33 8.22 -12.10 -9.40
CA ILE A 33 8.47 -12.42 -8.00
C ILE A 33 9.92 -12.86 -7.81
N ASP A 34 10.42 -13.72 -8.70
CA ASP A 34 11.83 -14.16 -8.67
C ASP A 34 12.78 -12.99 -8.87
N THR A 35 12.56 -12.14 -9.88
CA THR A 35 13.32 -10.91 -10.11
C THR A 35 13.30 -10.02 -8.87
N TYR A 36 12.13 -9.80 -8.25
CA TYR A 36 12.04 -9.01 -7.03
C TYR A 36 12.83 -9.60 -5.86
N LEU A 37 12.79 -10.92 -5.68
CA LEU A 37 13.54 -11.60 -4.63
C LEU A 37 15.05 -11.48 -4.85
N ARG A 38 15.53 -11.56 -6.09
CA ARG A 38 16.95 -11.52 -6.43
C ARG A 38 17.55 -10.12 -6.51
N GLU A 39 16.79 -9.15 -7.03
CA GLU A 39 17.32 -7.81 -7.34
C GLU A 39 16.97 -6.76 -6.29
N SER A 40 15.89 -6.94 -5.54
CA SER A 40 15.51 -5.94 -4.53
C SER A 40 16.29 -6.13 -3.23
N LYS A 41 16.71 -5.03 -2.59
CA LYS A 41 17.36 -5.07 -1.27
C LYS A 41 16.54 -5.81 -0.21
N LYS A 42 15.21 -5.74 -0.29
CA LYS A 42 14.31 -6.48 0.63
C LYS A 42 14.30 -7.98 0.30
N GLY A 43 14.21 -8.32 -0.97
CA GLY A 43 14.27 -9.68 -1.46
C GLY A 43 15.58 -10.37 -1.09
N GLN A 44 16.72 -9.72 -1.35
CA GLN A 44 18.04 -10.25 -1.02
C GLN A 44 18.18 -10.53 0.48
N LYS A 45 17.70 -9.64 1.35
CA LYS A 45 17.68 -9.90 2.80
C LYS A 45 16.87 -11.13 3.18
N TRP A 46 15.74 -11.37 2.50
CA TRP A 46 14.93 -12.57 2.75
C TRP A 46 15.66 -13.82 2.27
N LEU A 47 16.29 -13.76 1.10
CA LEU A 47 17.11 -14.85 0.56
C LEU A 47 18.26 -15.20 1.50
N GLU A 48 18.98 -14.22 2.03
CA GLU A 48 20.07 -14.41 3.00
C GLU A 48 19.57 -15.02 4.32
N GLN A 49 18.37 -14.65 4.79
CA GLN A 49 17.84 -15.14 6.07
C GLN A 49 17.18 -16.51 6.01
N TYR A 50 16.45 -16.81 4.94
CA TYR A 50 15.56 -17.98 4.88
C TYR A 50 15.86 -18.93 3.72
N GLY A 51 16.69 -18.52 2.76
CA GLY A 51 16.90 -19.23 1.50
C GLY A 51 15.78 -18.97 0.48
N TYR A 52 16.01 -19.39 -0.76
CA TYR A 52 15.13 -19.08 -1.90
C TYR A 52 13.72 -19.65 -1.76
N ASP A 53 13.59 -20.96 -1.53
CA ASP A 53 12.28 -21.63 -1.53
C ASP A 53 11.35 -21.12 -0.41
N LYS A 54 11.90 -20.90 0.79
CA LYS A 54 11.14 -20.34 1.91
C LYS A 54 10.75 -18.89 1.67
N SER A 55 11.65 -18.08 1.11
CA SER A 55 11.37 -16.68 0.78
C SER A 55 10.27 -16.57 -0.27
N LEU A 56 10.31 -17.42 -1.30
CA LEU A 56 9.28 -17.49 -2.33
C LEU A 56 7.92 -17.88 -1.75
N ALA A 57 7.89 -18.93 -0.91
CA ALA A 57 6.66 -19.36 -0.24
C ALA A 57 6.09 -18.26 0.67
N MET A 58 6.95 -17.59 1.44
CA MET A 58 6.55 -16.51 2.36
C MET A 58 6.06 -15.28 1.59
N PHE A 59 6.71 -14.92 0.49
CA PHE A 59 6.30 -13.80 -0.34
C PHE A 59 4.94 -14.06 -1.00
N LYS A 60 4.71 -15.26 -1.53
CA LYS A 60 3.40 -15.64 -2.10
C LYS A 60 2.30 -15.74 -1.05
N LYS A 61 2.60 -16.32 0.12
CA LYS A 61 1.60 -16.58 1.17
C LYS A 61 1.30 -15.37 2.05
N ILE A 62 2.25 -14.47 2.24
CA ILE A 62 2.14 -13.34 3.17
C ILE A 62 2.44 -12.02 2.47
N GLY A 63 3.56 -11.92 1.76
CA GLY A 63 4.01 -10.67 1.13
C GLY A 63 2.97 -10.06 0.17
N ILE A 64 2.46 -10.85 -0.78
CA ILE A 64 1.46 -10.42 -1.74
C ILE A 64 0.12 -10.09 -1.06
N PRO A 65 -0.48 -10.98 -0.23
CA PRO A 65 -1.71 -10.65 0.47
C PRO A 65 -1.61 -9.39 1.34
N VAL A 66 -0.53 -9.23 2.10
CA VAL A 66 -0.30 -8.01 2.90
C VAL A 66 -0.16 -6.77 2.02
N GLY A 67 0.57 -6.87 0.90
CA GLY A 67 0.72 -5.78 -0.06
C GLY A 67 -0.57 -5.43 -0.82
N ILE A 68 -1.62 -6.25 -0.73
CA ILE A 68 -2.96 -5.95 -1.27
C ILE A 68 -3.87 -5.41 -0.17
N ILE A 69 -3.96 -6.11 0.96
CA ILE A 69 -4.85 -5.77 2.07
C ILE A 69 -4.48 -4.42 2.69
N ALA A 70 -3.19 -4.16 2.91
CA ALA A 70 -2.76 -2.92 3.57
C ALA A 70 -3.14 -1.67 2.75
N PRO A 71 -2.86 -1.58 1.43
CA PRO A 71 -3.35 -0.47 0.63
C PRO A 71 -4.88 -0.31 0.62
N ILE A 72 -5.64 -1.40 0.55
CA ILE A 72 -7.10 -1.35 0.57
C ILE A 72 -7.60 -0.73 1.90
N LEU A 73 -7.03 -1.17 3.02
CA LEU A 73 -7.35 -0.60 4.33
C LEU A 73 -6.93 0.88 4.42
N PHE A 74 -5.75 1.22 3.90
CA PHE A 74 -5.29 2.62 3.83
C PHE A 74 -6.27 3.50 3.07
N ILE A 75 -6.76 3.05 1.91
CA ILE A 75 -7.77 3.76 1.11
C ILE A 75 -9.07 3.92 1.92
N GLY A 76 -9.56 2.85 2.53
CA GLY A 76 -10.77 2.88 3.35
C GLY A 76 -10.68 3.87 4.52
N VAL A 77 -9.57 3.84 5.27
CA VAL A 77 -9.30 4.78 6.36
C VAL A 77 -9.18 6.21 5.84
N GLY A 78 -8.50 6.42 4.71
CA GLY A 78 -8.36 7.73 4.08
C GLY A 78 -9.71 8.34 3.69
N ILE A 79 -10.57 7.53 3.06
CA ILE A 79 -11.93 7.95 2.70
C ILE A 79 -12.76 8.27 3.95
N GLY A 80 -12.70 7.42 4.98
CA GLY A 80 -13.41 7.64 6.24
C GLY A 80 -12.99 8.93 6.94
N MET A 81 -11.68 9.17 7.05
CA MET A 81 -11.16 10.41 7.64
C MET A 81 -11.54 11.65 6.82
N TYR A 82 -11.49 11.56 5.48
CA TYR A 82 -11.92 12.66 4.62
C TYR A 82 -13.39 13.04 4.87
N MET A 83 -14.28 12.04 4.99
CA MET A 83 -15.69 12.27 5.32
C MET A 83 -15.89 12.88 6.71
N LEU A 84 -15.16 12.40 7.72
CA LEU A 84 -15.24 12.94 9.08
C LEU A 84 -14.81 14.41 9.13
N ILE A 85 -13.70 14.76 8.47
CA ILE A 85 -13.23 16.15 8.42
C ILE A 85 -14.24 17.00 7.63
N TYR A 86 -14.80 16.47 6.54
CA TYR A 86 -15.83 17.16 5.77
C TYR A 86 -17.05 17.49 6.64
N GLN A 87 -17.52 16.53 7.45
CA GLN A 87 -18.63 16.72 8.39
C GLN A 87 -18.29 17.71 9.52
N ALA A 88 -17.08 17.67 10.06
CA ALA A 88 -16.64 18.60 11.10
C ALA A 88 -16.59 20.04 10.59
N ILE A 89 -16.16 20.25 9.34
CA ILE A 89 -16.16 21.57 8.71
C ILE A 89 -17.58 22.04 8.39
N SER A 90 -18.42 21.17 7.80
CA SER A 90 -19.78 21.56 7.42
C SER A 90 -20.70 21.83 8.62
N SER A 91 -20.44 21.18 9.76
CA SER A 91 -21.14 21.43 11.04
C SER A 91 -20.59 22.64 11.81
N GLY A 92 -19.55 23.32 11.31
CA GLY A 92 -18.92 24.47 11.97
C GLY A 92 -18.08 24.13 13.20
N GLN A 93 -17.88 22.84 13.50
CA GLN A 93 -17.04 22.38 14.62
C GLN A 93 -15.54 22.59 14.36
N ALA A 94 -15.14 22.67 13.10
CA ALA A 94 -13.76 22.93 12.70
C ALA A 94 -13.69 24.09 11.69
N GLN A 95 -12.89 25.11 12.02
CA GLN A 95 -12.56 26.23 11.14
C GLN A 95 -11.06 26.13 10.80
N PHE A 96 -10.75 25.85 9.53
CA PHE A 96 -9.39 25.71 8.99
C PHE A 96 -9.09 26.83 8.00
#